data_AF-A0A1I1KN16-F1
#
_entry.id   AF-A0A1I1KN16-F1
#
_cell.length_a   1.000
_cell.length_b   1.000
_cell.length_c   1.000
_cell.angle_alpha   90.00
_cell.angle_beta   90.00
_cell.angle_gamma   90.00
#
_symmetry.space_group_name_H-M   'P 1'
#
loop_
_entity.id
_entity.type
_entity.pdbx_description
1 polymer ?
#
loop_
_entity_poly.entity_id
_entity_poly.type
_entity_poly.pdbx_seq_one_letter_code
_entity_poly.pdbx_strand_id
1 'polypeptide(L)'
;MSDSRHKRPEPVQVIKERRDAALEALVGRVPYIRFLGVEFDRRGDELTAVLPFKDDLIGNPFLPAIHGGVIAGFLEITAIVGLGWAQLWDGVESGALDAKALKDGAMPRLPKTIDMTVDYLRSGLPRDAYARARITRAGRRYASVQVEGWQDNRDRPFAQATGHFLMPRPIEAGDTSGGLS
;
A
#
# COMPACT_ATOMS: atom_id res chain seq x y z
N MET A 1 -34.74 26.48 -12.63
CA MET A 1 -33.54 26.88 -11.86
C MET A 1 -33.20 25.73 -10.94
N SER A 2 -32.14 24.99 -11.24
CA SER A 2 -31.75 23.77 -10.53
C SER A 2 -30.97 24.15 -9.25
N ASP A 3 -31.49 23.73 -8.11
CA ASP A 3 -30.91 23.93 -6.78
C ASP A 3 -29.68 23.01 -6.60
N SER A 4 -28.50 23.54 -6.89
CA SER A 4 -27.21 22.89 -6.61
C SER A 4 -26.94 22.93 -5.11
N ARG A 5 -27.60 22.04 -4.35
CA ARG A 5 -27.32 21.84 -2.93
C ARG A 5 -25.85 21.47 -2.75
N HIS A 6 -25.06 22.46 -2.36
CA HIS A 6 -23.70 22.28 -1.87
C HIS A 6 -23.81 21.42 -0.61
N LYS A 7 -23.57 20.11 -0.76
CA LYS A 7 -23.59 19.16 0.36
C LYS A 7 -22.55 19.64 1.37
N ARG A 8 -22.96 19.92 2.61
CA ARG A 8 -22.03 20.39 3.65
C ARG A 8 -20.85 19.40 3.74
N PRO A 9 -19.60 19.87 3.74
CA PRO A 9 -18.45 19.00 3.91
C PRO A 9 -18.59 18.23 5.23
N GLU A 10 -18.33 16.93 5.17
CA GLU A 10 -18.37 16.07 6.35
C GLU A 10 -17.33 16.54 7.39
N PRO A 11 -17.58 16.32 8.69
CA PRO A 11 -16.59 16.62 9.71
C PRO A 11 -15.27 15.88 9.43
N VAL A 12 -14.15 16.60 9.50
CA VAL A 12 -12.80 16.08 9.19
C VAL A 12 -12.47 14.79 9.96
N GLN A 13 -12.98 14.68 11.19
CA GLN A 13 -12.78 13.50 12.03
C GLN A 13 -13.39 12.22 11.43
N VAL A 14 -14.58 12.32 10.84
CA VAL A 14 -15.28 11.20 10.19
C VAL A 14 -14.49 10.72 8.97
N ILE A 15 -13.97 11.66 8.18
CA ILE A 15 -13.15 11.35 7.00
C ILE A 15 -11.84 10.66 7.44
N LYS A 16 -11.20 11.16 8.50
CA LYS A 16 -9.98 10.56 9.05
C LYS A 16 -10.21 9.11 9.51
N GLU A 17 -11.23 8.88 10.32
CA GLU A 17 -11.59 7.56 10.83
C GLU A 17 -11.90 6.56 9.70
N ARG A 18 -12.61 7.01 8.66
CA ARG A 18 -12.90 6.18 7.49
C ARG A 18 -11.62 5.81 6.73
N ARG A 19 -10.71 6.78 6.53
CA ARG A 19 -9.42 6.53 5.89
C ARG A 19 -8.55 5.57 6.69
N ASP A 20 -8.52 5.72 8.01
CA ASP A 20 -7.75 4.84 8.90
C ASP A 20 -8.28 3.41 8.87
N ALA A 21 -9.60 3.24 8.98
CA ALA A 21 -10.23 1.92 8.89
C ALA A 21 -10.00 1.24 7.52
N ALA A 22 -10.06 2.01 6.42
CA ALA A 22 -9.80 1.48 5.08
C ALA A 22 -8.33 1.04 4.91
N LEU A 23 -7.38 1.82 5.44
CA LEU A 23 -5.97 1.49 5.38
C LEU A 23 -5.67 0.25 6.25
N GLU A 24 -6.20 0.19 7.47
CA GLU A 24 -6.06 -0.96 8.36
C GLU A 24 -6.60 -2.23 7.70
N ALA A 25 -7.80 -2.16 7.12
CA ALA A 25 -8.39 -3.27 6.39
C ALA A 25 -7.53 -3.71 5.19
N LEU A 26 -6.96 -2.77 4.44
CA LEU A 26 -6.08 -3.06 3.30
C LEU A 26 -4.78 -3.75 3.75
N VAL A 27 -4.09 -3.17 4.74
CA VAL A 27 -2.85 -3.68 5.31
C VAL A 27 -3.05 -5.08 5.90
N GLY A 28 -4.18 -5.32 6.58
CA GLY A 28 -4.52 -6.62 7.15
C GLY A 28 -4.59 -7.77 6.14
N ARG A 29 -4.80 -7.46 4.84
CA ARG A 29 -4.91 -8.44 3.75
C ARG A 29 -3.58 -8.92 3.18
N VAL A 30 -2.45 -8.30 3.55
CA VAL A 30 -1.11 -8.71 3.09
C VAL A 30 -0.41 -9.42 4.26
N PRO A 31 -0.44 -10.76 4.37
CA PRO A 31 0.05 -11.47 5.55
C PRO A 31 1.53 -11.18 5.85
N TYR A 32 2.33 -10.96 4.79
CA TYR A 32 3.75 -10.71 4.89
C TYR A 32 4.10 -9.39 5.61
N ILE A 33 3.17 -8.42 5.66
CA ILE A 33 3.33 -7.19 6.44
C ILE A 33 3.55 -7.51 7.92
N ARG A 34 2.75 -8.39 8.51
CA ARG A 34 2.88 -8.75 9.94
C ARG A 34 4.18 -9.47 10.23
N PHE A 35 4.62 -10.32 9.30
CA PHE A 35 5.88 -11.05 9.44
C PHE A 35 7.09 -10.09 9.48
N LEU A 36 7.15 -9.15 8.55
CA LEU A 36 8.23 -8.15 8.53
C LEU A 36 8.04 -7.04 9.59
N GLY A 37 6.81 -6.81 10.04
CA GLY A 37 6.44 -5.70 10.92
C GLY A 37 6.38 -4.37 10.18
N VAL A 38 5.99 -4.37 8.90
CA VAL A 38 5.87 -3.14 8.12
C VAL A 38 4.71 -2.30 8.62
N GLU A 39 4.93 -1.01 8.79
CA GLU A 39 3.92 -0.01 9.18
C GLU A 39 3.71 0.98 8.04
N PHE A 40 2.62 1.74 8.07
CA PHE A 40 2.29 2.71 7.03
C PHE A 40 1.90 4.06 7.63
N ASP A 41 2.73 5.06 7.36
CA ASP A 41 2.46 6.46 7.68
C ASP A 41 1.68 7.12 6.54
N ARG A 42 0.46 7.55 6.83
CA ARG A 42 -0.42 8.20 5.86
C ARG A 42 -0.40 9.72 6.00
N ARG A 43 -0.20 10.41 4.87
CA ARG A 43 -0.27 11.88 4.75
C ARG A 43 -1.17 12.25 3.58
N GLY A 44 -2.48 12.33 3.84
CA GLY A 44 -3.47 12.50 2.78
C GLY A 44 -3.67 11.19 2.02
N ASP A 45 -3.45 11.22 0.71
CA ASP A 45 -3.42 10.08 -0.21
C ASP A 45 -2.03 9.43 -0.29
N GLU A 46 -0.97 10.12 0.14
CA GLU A 46 0.38 9.56 0.19
C GLU A 46 0.55 8.57 1.35
N LEU A 47 1.23 7.46 1.06
CA LEU A 47 1.66 6.47 2.04
C LEU A 47 3.19 6.36 2.05
N THR A 48 3.78 6.37 3.24
CA THR A 48 5.17 5.98 3.48
C THR A 48 5.17 4.67 4.25
N ALA A 49 5.67 3.60 3.63
CA ALA A 49 5.90 2.35 4.33
C ALA A 49 7.13 2.49 5.22
N VAL A 50 7.07 1.93 6.42
CA VAL A 50 8.17 1.89 7.39
C VAL A 50 8.48 0.42 7.66
N LEU A 51 9.74 0.04 7.50
CA LEU A 51 10.27 -1.24 7.93
C LEU A 51 11.13 -0.98 9.18
N PRO A 52 10.60 -1.23 10.38
CA PRO A 52 11.36 -1.12 11.61
C PRO A 52 12.54 -2.08 11.58
N PHE A 53 13.70 -1.62 12.05
CA PHE A 53 14.83 -2.50 12.23
C PHE A 53 14.55 -3.56 13.29
N LYS A 54 14.89 -4.81 12.97
CA LYS A 54 14.89 -5.95 13.89
C LYS A 54 16.12 -6.79 13.59
N ASP A 55 16.76 -7.31 14.64
CA ASP A 55 17.97 -8.13 14.50
C ASP A 55 17.73 -9.39 13.63
N ASP A 56 16.51 -9.93 13.67
CA ASP A 56 16.08 -11.08 12.86
C ASP A 56 16.01 -10.81 11.34
N LEU A 57 16.14 -9.54 10.91
CA LEU A 57 16.14 -9.14 9.49
C LEU A 57 17.56 -9.06 8.90
N ILE A 58 18.58 -9.38 9.70
CA ILE A 58 19.99 -9.34 9.31
C ILE A 58 20.37 -10.62 8.55
N GLY A 59 20.85 -10.46 7.31
CA GLY A 59 21.25 -11.59 6.46
C GLY A 59 22.66 -12.14 6.73
N ASN A 60 23.51 -11.39 7.44
CA ASN A 60 24.90 -11.77 7.73
C ASN A 60 25.31 -11.28 9.14
N PRO A 61 25.62 -12.19 10.10
CA PRO A 61 26.05 -11.82 11.45
C PRO A 61 27.34 -10.98 11.51
N PHE A 62 28.18 -11.04 10.47
CA PHE A 62 29.47 -10.34 10.39
C PHE A 62 29.40 -8.99 9.65
N LEU A 63 28.32 -8.75 8.88
CA LEU A 63 28.05 -7.48 8.21
C LEU A 63 26.58 -7.14 8.46
N PRO A 64 26.24 -6.28 9.44
CA PRO A 64 24.87 -6.02 9.84
C PRO A 64 24.16 -5.22 8.75
N ALA A 65 23.65 -5.93 7.75
CA ALA A 65 22.87 -5.38 6.66
C ALA A 65 21.56 -6.15 6.51
N ILE A 66 20.50 -5.41 6.19
CA ILE A 66 19.19 -5.97 5.89
C ILE A 66 19.32 -6.91 4.69
N HIS A 67 18.78 -8.12 4.81
CA HIS A 67 18.84 -9.11 3.74
C HIS A 67 18.16 -8.61 2.46
N GLY A 68 18.75 -8.88 1.30
CA GLY A 68 18.22 -8.46 -0.01
C GLY A 68 16.76 -8.88 -0.25
N GLY A 69 16.39 -10.12 0.12
CA GLY A 69 15.01 -10.60 0.02
C GLY A 69 14.02 -9.84 0.91
N VAL A 70 14.45 -9.37 2.10
CA VAL A 70 13.61 -8.53 2.96
C VAL A 70 13.37 -7.17 2.31
N ILE A 71 14.41 -6.58 1.71
CA ILE A 71 14.31 -5.32 0.97
C ILE A 71 13.35 -5.48 -0.22
N ALA A 72 13.53 -6.51 -1.05
CA ALA A 72 12.64 -6.78 -2.17
C ALA A 72 11.18 -6.93 -1.71
N GLY A 73 10.93 -7.77 -0.70
CA GLY A 73 9.59 -7.95 -0.16
C GLY A 73 8.97 -6.68 0.43
N PHE A 74 9.78 -5.84 1.09
CA PHE A 74 9.35 -4.53 1.59
C PHE A 74 8.93 -3.58 0.45
N LEU A 75 9.70 -3.51 -0.63
CA LEU A 75 9.35 -2.69 -1.80
C LEU A 75 8.08 -3.21 -2.49
N GLU A 76 7.93 -4.54 -2.60
CA GLU A 76 6.73 -5.16 -3.18
C GLU A 76 5.48 -4.86 -2.33
N ILE A 77 5.56 -5.03 -1.00
CA ILE A 77 4.50 -4.66 -0.06
C ILE A 77 4.09 -3.20 -0.28
N THR A 78 5.08 -2.31 -0.37
CA THR A 78 4.85 -0.87 -0.55
C THR A 78 4.09 -0.59 -1.84
N ALA A 79 4.43 -1.27 -2.94
CA ALA A 79 3.72 -1.14 -4.22
C ALA A 79 2.29 -1.67 -4.16
N ILE A 80 2.08 -2.87 -3.60
CA ILE A 80 0.76 -3.50 -3.49
C ILE A 80 -0.18 -2.65 -2.65
N VAL A 81 0.27 -2.19 -1.49
CA VAL A 81 -0.54 -1.33 -0.60
C VAL A 81 -0.77 0.03 -1.23
N GLY A 82 0.24 0.65 -1.86
CA GLY A 82 0.06 1.91 -2.58
C GLY A 82 -0.97 1.83 -3.70
N LEU A 83 -0.94 0.76 -4.50
CA LEU A 83 -1.95 0.51 -5.53
C LEU A 83 -3.34 0.27 -4.95
N GLY A 84 -3.44 -0.58 -3.92
CA GLY A 84 -4.72 -0.87 -3.25
C GLY A 84 -5.33 0.39 -2.64
N TRP A 85 -4.50 1.25 -2.05
CA TRP A 85 -4.92 2.52 -1.47
C TRP A 85 -5.46 3.47 -2.53
N ALA A 86 -4.76 3.60 -3.66
CA ALA A 86 -5.24 4.40 -4.79
C ALA A 86 -6.57 3.90 -5.35
N GLN A 87 -6.83 2.59 -5.34
CA GLN A 87 -8.12 2.02 -5.77
C GLN A 87 -9.26 2.31 -4.79
N LEU A 88 -8.96 2.42 -3.49
CA LEU A 88 -9.95 2.67 -2.46
C LEU A 88 -10.30 4.15 -2.31
N TRP A 89 -9.37 5.04 -2.69
CA TRP A 89 -9.42 6.46 -2.40
C TRP A 89 -10.78 7.11 -2.75
N ASP A 90 -11.26 6.99 -3.99
CA ASP A 90 -12.52 7.62 -4.42
C ASP A 90 -13.75 7.08 -3.65
N GLY A 91 -13.76 5.79 -3.33
CA GLY A 91 -14.83 5.16 -2.55
C GLY A 91 -14.83 5.62 -1.08
N VAL A 92 -13.64 5.80 -0.51
CA VAL A 92 -13.46 6.34 0.85
C VAL A 92 -13.88 7.80 0.91
N GLU A 93 -13.42 8.63 -0.04
CA GLU A 93 -13.73 10.07 -0.09
C GLU A 93 -15.20 10.35 -0.35
N SER A 94 -15.85 9.58 -1.23
CA SER A 94 -17.29 9.73 -1.51
C SER A 94 -18.18 9.18 -0.40
N GLY A 95 -17.62 8.36 0.51
CA GLY A 95 -18.37 7.65 1.55
C GLY A 95 -19.12 6.42 1.07
N ALA A 96 -18.89 5.98 -0.17
CA ALA A 96 -19.41 4.71 -0.68
C ALA A 96 -18.78 3.49 0.02
N LEU A 97 -17.55 3.64 0.54
CA LEU A 97 -16.87 2.65 1.37
C LEU A 97 -16.86 3.11 2.82
N ASP A 98 -17.97 2.90 3.51
CA ASP A 98 -18.08 3.16 4.94
C ASP A 98 -17.53 2.00 5.78
N ALA A 99 -17.42 2.21 7.10
CA ALA A 99 -16.91 1.20 8.03
C ALA A 99 -17.73 -0.10 8.01
N LYS A 100 -19.02 -0.05 7.66
CA LYS A 100 -19.88 -1.23 7.57
C LYS A 100 -19.54 -2.02 6.31
N ALA A 101 -19.44 -1.38 5.15
CA ALA A 101 -19.05 -2.01 3.89
C ALA A 101 -17.67 -2.69 3.99
N LEU A 102 -16.70 -2.03 4.65
CA LEU A 102 -15.38 -2.61 4.91
C LEU A 102 -15.47 -3.88 5.78
N LYS A 103 -16.27 -3.86 6.85
CA LYS A 103 -16.51 -5.02 7.73
C LYS A 103 -17.26 -6.15 7.03
N ASP A 104 -18.19 -5.82 6.14
CA ASP A 104 -18.97 -6.76 5.34
C ASP A 104 -18.15 -7.38 4.20
N GLY A 105 -16.86 -7.06 4.10
CA GLY A 105 -15.94 -7.67 3.15
C GLY A 105 -15.95 -7.03 1.77
N ALA A 106 -16.51 -5.82 1.61
CA ALA A 106 -16.51 -5.05 0.35
C ALA A 106 -15.13 -4.43 0.04
N MET A 107 -14.07 -5.23 0.20
CA MET A 107 -12.70 -4.84 -0.10
C MET A 107 -12.28 -5.37 -1.48
N PRO A 108 -11.82 -4.50 -2.39
CA PRO A 108 -11.31 -4.93 -3.70
C PRO A 108 -10.17 -5.94 -3.49
N ARG A 109 -10.11 -6.94 -4.35
CA ARG A 109 -8.99 -7.91 -4.33
C ARG A 109 -7.68 -7.15 -4.48
N LEU A 110 -6.61 -7.64 -3.85
CA LEU A 110 -5.30 -7.02 -4.01
C LEU A 110 -4.80 -7.14 -5.46
N PRO A 111 -4.08 -6.13 -5.97
CA PRO A 111 -3.27 -6.28 -7.16
C PRO A 111 -2.35 -7.49 -7.04
N LYS A 112 -2.19 -8.24 -8.13
CA LYS A 112 -1.26 -9.38 -8.17
C LYS A 112 0.01 -8.94 -8.87
N THR A 113 1.16 -9.17 -8.24
CA THR A 113 2.46 -8.94 -8.87
C THR A 113 2.59 -9.85 -10.10
N ILE A 114 2.95 -9.25 -11.23
CA ILE A 114 3.36 -9.96 -12.44
C ILE A 114 4.88 -10.16 -12.38
N ASP A 115 5.60 -9.06 -12.16
CA ASP A 115 7.04 -9.02 -12.01
C ASP A 115 7.47 -7.78 -11.21
N MET A 116 8.68 -7.85 -10.65
CA MET A 116 9.33 -6.71 -10.03
C MET A 116 10.85 -6.84 -10.19
N THR A 117 11.48 -5.76 -10.65
CA THR A 117 12.93 -5.62 -10.72
C THR A 117 13.39 -4.71 -9.60
N VAL A 118 14.44 -5.11 -8.87
CA VAL A 118 15.00 -4.36 -7.74
C VAL A 118 16.46 -4.03 -8.02
N ASP A 119 16.80 -2.75 -7.93
CA ASP A 119 18.17 -2.24 -8.00
C ASP A 119 18.67 -1.96 -6.57
N TYR A 120 19.70 -2.69 -6.15
CA TYR A 120 20.37 -2.48 -4.86
C TYR A 120 21.50 -1.47 -5.05
N LEU A 121 21.28 -0.25 -4.57
CA LEU A 121 22.19 0.88 -4.78
C LEU A 121 23.26 0.97 -3.69
N ARG A 122 22.88 0.60 -2.45
CA ARG A 122 23.72 0.68 -1.24
C ARG A 122 23.31 -0.41 -0.25
N SER A 123 24.19 -0.73 0.69
CA SER A 123 23.86 -1.61 1.81
C SER A 123 22.73 -1.01 2.66
N GLY A 124 21.69 -1.80 2.94
CA GLY A 124 20.67 -1.44 3.92
C GLY A 124 21.25 -1.61 5.32
N LEU A 125 21.56 -0.50 5.99
CA LEU A 125 22.21 -0.47 7.30
C LEU A 125 21.26 -0.94 8.40
N PRO A 126 21.73 -1.30 9.61
CA PRO A 126 20.89 -1.85 10.68
C PRO A 126 20.09 -0.74 11.37
N ARG A 127 19.10 -0.21 10.67
CA ARG A 127 18.21 0.88 11.08
C ARG A 127 16.94 0.83 10.25
N ASP A 128 15.94 1.60 10.66
CA ASP A 128 14.67 1.67 9.96
C ASP A 128 14.85 2.03 8.48
N ALA A 129 14.05 1.39 7.65
CA ALA A 129 13.97 1.70 6.23
C ALA A 129 12.57 2.23 5.90
N TYR A 130 12.53 3.12 4.93
CA TYR A 130 11.31 3.78 4.48
C TYR A 130 11.14 3.53 3.00
N ALA A 131 9.90 3.44 2.53
CA ALA A 131 9.62 3.34 1.11
C ALA A 131 8.37 4.10 0.70
N ARG A 132 8.38 4.59 -0.55
CA ARG A 132 7.22 5.20 -1.20
C ARG A 132 7.03 4.61 -2.58
N ALA A 133 5.78 4.27 -2.88
CA ALA A 133 5.35 3.88 -4.20
C ALA A 133 4.86 5.10 -4.99
N ARG A 134 5.28 5.20 -6.24
CA ARG A 134 4.78 6.12 -7.25
C ARG A 134 4.17 5.31 -8.38
N ILE A 135 2.86 5.44 -8.57
CA ILE A 135 2.15 4.82 -9.67
C ILE A 135 2.51 5.59 -10.95
N THR A 136 3.29 4.97 -11.84
CA THR A 136 3.70 5.59 -13.11
C THR A 136 2.64 5.40 -14.19
N ARG A 137 1.88 4.30 -14.12
CA ARG A 137 0.75 4.01 -15.00
C ARG A 137 -0.27 3.15 -14.26
N ALA A 138 -1.55 3.50 -14.34
CA ALA A 138 -2.64 2.64 -13.89
C ALA A 138 -3.74 2.56 -14.96
N GLY A 139 -4.19 1.35 -15.22
CA GLY A 139 -5.33 1.08 -16.10
C GLY A 139 -6.15 -0.11 -15.59
N ARG A 140 -7.21 -0.45 -16.33
CA ARG A 140 -8.22 -1.43 -15.86
C ARG A 140 -7.70 -2.82 -15.51
N ARG A 141 -6.62 -3.28 -16.14
CA ARG A 141 -6.03 -4.61 -15.91
C ARG A 141 -4.55 -4.59 -15.53
N TYR A 142 -3.90 -3.43 -15.62
CA TYR A 142 -2.45 -3.36 -15.51
C TYR A 142 -2.04 -2.06 -14.82
N ALA A 143 -1.06 -2.14 -13.94
CA ALA A 143 -0.36 -0.99 -13.40
C ALA A 143 1.16 -1.19 -13.42
N SER A 144 1.87 -0.09 -13.56
CA SER A 144 3.32 0.01 -13.36
C SER A 144 3.57 0.96 -12.20
N VAL A 145 4.46 0.56 -11.30
CA VAL A 145 4.79 1.28 -10.07
C VAL A 145 6.29 1.36 -9.93
N GLN A 146 6.79 2.53 -9.57
CA GLN A 146 8.16 2.69 -9.09
C GLN A 146 8.15 2.84 -7.58
N VAL A 147 9.10 2.20 -6.91
CA VAL A 147 9.26 2.28 -5.46
C VAL A 147 10.67 2.73 -5.15
N GLU A 148 10.80 3.70 -4.26
CA GLU A 148 12.09 4.13 -3.74
C GLU A 148 12.17 3.77 -2.26
N GLY A 149 13.24 3.07 -1.89
CA GLY A 149 13.59 2.74 -0.51
C GLY A 149 14.76 3.60 -0.04
N TRP A 150 14.64 4.22 1.13
CA TRP A 150 15.71 5.01 1.77
C TRP A 150 15.78 4.73 3.27
N GLN A 151 16.81 5.26 3.94
CA GLN A 151 16.94 5.20 5.40
C GLN A 151 17.01 6.63 5.96
N ASP A 152 18.18 7.14 6.34
CA ASP A 152 18.26 8.48 6.97
C ASP A 152 17.89 9.63 6.02
N ASN A 153 18.29 9.53 4.75
CA ASN A 153 18.16 10.60 3.78
C ASN A 153 17.41 10.12 2.54
N ARG A 154 16.25 10.73 2.27
CA ARG A 154 15.38 10.43 1.14
C ARG A 154 16.06 10.61 -0.23
N ASP A 155 16.97 11.58 -0.34
CA ASP A 155 17.71 11.84 -1.59
C ASP A 155 18.86 10.85 -1.82
N ARG A 156 19.06 9.90 -0.89
CA ARG A 156 20.07 8.85 -0.96
C ARG A 156 19.42 7.48 -0.82
N PRO A 157 18.62 7.04 -1.81
CA PRO A 157 18.00 5.73 -1.76
C PRO A 157 19.05 4.63 -1.68
N PHE A 158 18.71 3.56 -0.96
CA PHE A 158 19.55 2.37 -0.86
C PHE A 158 19.07 1.25 -1.79
N ALA A 159 17.78 1.27 -2.15
CA ALA A 159 17.19 0.37 -3.12
C ALA A 159 16.08 1.08 -3.89
N GLN A 160 15.86 0.67 -5.14
CA GLN A 160 14.74 1.10 -5.96
C GLN A 160 14.12 -0.12 -6.64
N ALA A 161 12.84 -0.03 -6.99
CA ALA A 161 12.17 -1.08 -7.73
C ALA A 161 11.23 -0.52 -8.79
N THR A 162 11.08 -1.27 -9.87
CA THR A 162 9.95 -1.12 -10.81
C THR A 162 9.16 -2.42 -10.79
N GLY A 163 7.86 -2.32 -10.51
CA GLY A 163 6.95 -3.45 -10.45
C GLY A 163 5.78 -3.31 -11.40
N HIS A 164 5.30 -4.44 -11.90
CA HIS A 164 4.15 -4.54 -12.78
C HIS A 164 3.09 -5.43 -12.15
N PHE A 165 1.84 -4.97 -12.19
CA PHE A 165 0.76 -5.57 -11.43
C PHE A 165 -0.46 -5.80 -12.30
N LEU A 166 -1.06 -6.98 -12.15
CA LEU A 166 -2.37 -7.28 -12.66
C LEU A 166 -3.41 -6.66 -11.73
N MET A 167 -4.20 -5.73 -12.25
CA MET A 167 -5.22 -5.04 -11.47
C MET A 167 -6.47 -5.91 -11.32
N PRO A 168 -7.06 -5.96 -10.11
CA PRO A 168 -8.33 -6.65 -9.89
C PRO A 168 -9.43 -5.99 -10.72
N ARG A 169 -10.47 -6.75 -11.07
CA ARG A 169 -11.67 -6.12 -11.62
C ARG A 169 -12.30 -5.23 -10.54
N PRO A 170 -12.84 -4.05 -10.92
CA PRO A 170 -13.67 -3.26 -10.01
C PRO A 170 -14.79 -4.13 -9.44
N ILE A 171 -15.16 -3.91 -8.18
CA ILE A 171 -16.36 -4.53 -7.61
C ILE A 171 -17.55 -3.85 -8.29
N GLU A 172 -18.23 -4.56 -9.19
CA GLU A 172 -19.50 -4.08 -9.76
C GLU A 172 -20.62 -4.29 -8.73
N ALA A 173 -21.55 -3.33 -8.65
CA ALA A 173 -22.72 -3.43 -7.79
C ALA A 173 -23.64 -4.57 -8.28
N GLY A 174 -23.41 -5.78 -7.78
CA GLY A 174 -24.12 -7.01 -8.17
C GLY A 174 -23.39 -8.31 -7.85
N ASP A 175 -22.09 -8.26 -7.56
CA ASP A 175 -21.25 -9.47 -7.39
C ASP A 175 -21.30 -10.09 -5.97
N THR A 176 -22.24 -9.67 -5.10
CA THR A 176 -22.42 -10.20 -3.74
C THR A 176 -23.11 -11.57 -3.68
N SER A 177 -23.31 -12.26 -4.80
CA SER A 177 -24.05 -13.54 -4.87
C SER A 177 -23.18 -14.78 -5.15
N GLY A 178 -21.89 -14.64 -5.43
CA GLY A 178 -21.04 -15.76 -5.86
C GLY A 178 -20.07 -16.27 -4.81
N GLY A 179 -20.51 -17.08 -3.85
CA GLY A 179 -19.60 -17.61 -2.84
C GLY A 179 -20.13 -18.71 -1.91
N LEU A 180 -20.98 -19.62 -2.40
CA LEU A 180 -21.23 -20.94 -1.78
C LEU A 180 -21.44 -21.97 -2.89
N SER A 181 -20.39 -22.73 -3.19
CA SER A 181 -20.41 -24.02 -3.91
C SER A 181 -19.16 -24.78 -3.54
#